data_AF-A0A2V9TMC0-F1
#
_entry.id   AF-A0A2V9TMC0-F1
#
_cell.length_a   1.000
_cell.length_b   1.000
_cell.length_c   1.000
_cell.angle_alpha   90.00
_cell.angle_beta   90.00
_cell.angle_gamma   90.00
#
_symmetry.space_group_name_H-M   'P 1'
#
loop_
_entity.id
_entity.type
_entity.pdbx_description
1 polymer ?
#
loop_
_entity_poly.entity_id
_entity_poly.type
_entity_poly.pdbx_seq_one_letter_code
_entity_poly.pdbx_strand_id
1 'polypeptide(L)'
;MTHNITLIPGDGIGPEVTQAAVRILEATGLKFEWETFEAGADAYEKYHEYIPRELIESIERTRVGLKGPVTTPIGGGFASINVELRKRFELYANFRPIRNLPHIPTR
;
A
#
# COMPACT_ATOMS: atom_id res chain seq x y z
N MET A 1 -18.78 -7.40 11.69
CA MET A 1 -18.40 -7.82 10.33
C MET A 1 -16.89 -7.72 10.22
N THR A 2 -16.25 -8.60 9.46
CA THR A 2 -14.80 -8.59 9.25
C THR A 2 -14.46 -7.75 8.02
N HIS A 3 -13.39 -6.96 8.09
CA HIS A 3 -12.88 -6.15 6.98
C HIS A 3 -11.70 -6.87 6.32
N ASN A 4 -11.90 -7.35 5.09
CA ASN A 4 -10.84 -8.00 4.31
C ASN A 4 -10.08 -6.93 3.54
N ILE A 5 -8.76 -6.83 3.76
CA ILE A 5 -7.94 -5.76 3.21
C ILE A 5 -6.62 -6.35 2.67
N THR A 6 -6.26 -5.96 1.44
CA THR A 6 -4.91 -6.23 0.91
C THR A 6 -3.91 -5.33 1.63
N LEU A 7 -2.88 -5.90 2.24
CA LEU A 7 -1.79 -5.16 2.87
C LEU A 7 -0.52 -5.24 2.03
N ILE A 8 0.05 -4.08 1.69
CA ILE A 8 1.34 -3.97 1.01
C ILE A 8 2.29 -3.18 1.92
N PRO A 9 3.18 -3.84 2.68
CA PRO A 9 4.09 -3.15 3.61
C PRO A 9 4.93 -2.07 2.92
N GLY A 10 5.31 -2.29 1.66
CA GLY A 10 6.14 -1.38 0.88
C GLY A 10 7.63 -1.54 1.19
N ASP A 11 8.44 -0.66 0.61
CA ASP A 11 9.90 -0.71 0.68
C ASP A 11 10.45 0.40 1.63
N GLY A 12 11.71 0.27 2.02
CA GLY A 12 12.42 1.29 2.83
C GLY A 12 11.79 1.48 4.20
N ILE A 13 11.26 2.67 4.50
CA ILE A 13 10.51 2.93 5.75
C ILE A 13 9.13 2.26 5.78
N GLY A 14 8.69 1.69 4.64
CA GLY A 14 7.34 1.17 4.44
C GLY A 14 6.89 0.15 5.49
N PRO A 15 7.65 -0.92 5.76
CA PRO A 15 7.26 -1.92 6.73
C PRO A 15 7.04 -1.35 8.13
N GLU A 16 7.89 -0.42 8.57
CA GLU A 16 7.80 0.19 9.91
C GLU A 16 6.52 1.03 10.06
N VAL A 17 6.25 1.93 9.11
CA VAL A 17 5.08 2.82 9.17
C VAL A 17 3.77 2.06 8.93
N THR A 18 3.78 1.05 8.06
CA THR A 18 2.62 0.20 7.80
C THR A 18 2.27 -0.63 9.03
N GLN A 19 3.26 -1.24 9.69
CA GLN A 19 3.03 -1.99 10.92
C GLN A 19 2.48 -1.09 12.04
N ALA A 20 2.97 0.15 12.15
CA ALA A 20 2.41 1.11 13.09
C ALA A 20 0.94 1.43 12.80
N ALA A 21 0.57 1.63 11.54
CA ALA A 21 -0.81 1.85 11.12
C ALA A 21 -1.72 0.64 11.42
N VAL A 22 -1.26 -0.59 11.13
CA VAL A 22 -2.00 -1.83 11.42
C VAL A 22 -2.30 -1.94 12.92
N ARG A 23 -1.29 -1.71 13.80
CA ARG A 23 -1.51 -1.71 15.26
C ARG A 23 -2.57 -0.71 15.71
N ILE A 24 -2.58 0.49 15.12
CA ILE A 24 -3.58 1.52 15.44
C ILE A 24 -4.99 1.08 14.98
N LEU A 25 -5.10 0.48 13.80
CA LEU A 25 -6.37 -0.03 13.28
C LEU A 25 -6.90 -1.17 14.13
N GLU A 26 -6.08 -2.15 14.50
CA GLU A 26 -6.48 -3.27 15.35
C GLU A 26 -6.91 -2.81 16.75
N ALA A 27 -6.29 -1.76 17.28
CA ALA A 27 -6.68 -1.17 18.57
C ALA A 27 -8.10 -0.55 18.58
N THR A 28 -8.74 -0.36 17.41
CA THR A 28 -10.13 0.12 17.34
C THR A 28 -11.17 -0.91 17.81
N GLY A 29 -10.78 -2.19 17.94
CA GLY A 29 -11.69 -3.29 18.26
C GLY A 29 -12.50 -3.81 17.07
N LEU A 30 -12.30 -3.24 15.87
CA LEU A 30 -12.82 -3.81 14.62
C LEU A 30 -12.03 -5.05 14.22
N LYS A 31 -12.66 -5.94 13.45
CA LYS A 31 -12.02 -7.16 12.94
C LYS A 31 -11.47 -6.93 11.55
N PHE A 32 -10.17 -7.18 11.37
CA PHE A 32 -9.47 -7.09 10.10
C PHE A 32 -8.91 -8.45 9.71
N GLU A 33 -9.03 -8.81 8.43
CA GLU A 33 -8.32 -9.93 7.81
C GLU A 33 -7.37 -9.35 6.76
N TRP A 34 -6.08 -9.47 7.04
CA TRP A 34 -5.02 -8.91 6.22
C TRP A 34 -4.50 -9.95 5.23
N GLU A 35 -4.69 -9.71 3.93
CA GLU A 35 -3.99 -10.46 2.89
C GLU A 35 -2.70 -9.71 2.54
N THR A 36 -1.55 -10.18 3.06
CA THR A 36 -0.28 -9.43 2.97
C THR A 36 0.56 -9.88 1.78
N PHE A 37 1.00 -8.92 0.97
CA PHE A 37 1.84 -9.15 -0.20
C PHE A 37 2.96 -8.13 -0.31
N GLU A 38 4.08 -8.56 -0.87
CA GLU A 38 5.19 -7.68 -1.24
C GLU A 38 4.89 -7.05 -2.62
N ALA A 39 5.36 -5.83 -2.83
CA ALA A 39 5.39 -5.15 -4.13
C ALA A 39 6.66 -4.29 -4.17
N GLY A 40 7.16 -3.94 -5.36
CA GLY A 40 8.38 -3.12 -5.43
C GLY A 40 9.65 -3.92 -5.60
N ALA A 41 10.72 -3.35 -5.06
CA ALA A 41 12.03 -3.95 -5.12
C ALA A 41 12.03 -5.31 -4.39
N ASP A 42 11.41 -5.36 -3.20
CA ASP A 42 11.33 -6.57 -2.38
C ASP A 42 10.62 -7.72 -3.13
N ALA A 43 9.53 -7.41 -3.84
CA ALA A 43 8.82 -8.40 -4.66
C ALA A 43 9.64 -8.86 -5.87
N TYR A 44 10.37 -7.94 -6.50
CA TYR A 44 11.21 -8.28 -7.65
C TYR A 44 12.40 -9.17 -7.27
N GLU A 45 13.01 -8.94 -6.10
CA GLU A 45 14.09 -9.79 -5.58
C GLU A 45 13.63 -11.23 -5.35
N LYS A 46 12.37 -11.41 -4.91
CA LYS A 46 11.83 -12.72 -4.52
C LYS A 46 11.10 -13.47 -5.64
N TYR A 47 10.31 -12.74 -6.44
CA TYR A 47 9.42 -13.32 -7.45
C TYR A 47 9.78 -12.93 -8.88
N HIS A 48 10.79 -12.07 -9.07
CA HIS A 48 11.12 -11.46 -10.36
C HIS A 48 9.94 -10.71 -11.02
N GLU A 49 8.96 -10.34 -10.21
CA GLU A 49 7.78 -9.55 -10.58
C GLU A 49 7.64 -8.38 -9.61
N TYR A 50 7.54 -7.16 -10.12
CA TYR A 50 7.34 -5.97 -9.29
C TYR A 50 5.95 -5.90 -8.64
N ILE A 51 4.97 -6.51 -9.31
CA ILE A 51 3.58 -6.58 -8.88
C ILE A 51 3.13 -8.02 -9.11
N PRO A 52 3.27 -8.91 -8.11
CA PRO A 52 2.89 -10.30 -8.24
C PRO A 52 1.42 -10.46 -8.65
N ARG A 53 1.11 -11.50 -9.43
CA ARG A 53 -0.27 -11.75 -9.86
C ARG A 53 -1.24 -11.94 -8.68
N GLU A 54 -0.81 -12.65 -7.64
CA GLU A 54 -1.61 -12.92 -6.44
C GLU A 54 -1.97 -11.65 -5.68
N LEU A 55 -1.09 -10.64 -5.71
CA LEU A 55 -1.36 -9.32 -5.15
C LEU A 55 -2.52 -8.64 -5.90
N ILE A 56 -2.54 -8.73 -7.23
CA ILE A 56 -3.65 -8.17 -8.01
C ILE A 56 -4.95 -8.90 -7.69
N GLU A 57 -4.93 -10.23 -7.71
CA GLU A 57 -6.12 -11.04 -7.39
C GLU A 57 -6.66 -10.73 -5.99
N SER A 58 -5.77 -10.44 -5.03
CA SER A 58 -6.16 -10.00 -3.69
C SER A 58 -6.88 -8.65 -3.69
N ILE A 59 -6.36 -7.65 -4.42
CA ILE A 59 -7.02 -6.34 -4.54
C ILE A 59 -8.38 -6.49 -5.25
N GLU A 60 -8.49 -7.36 -6.27
CA GLU A 60 -9.76 -7.64 -6.95
C GLU A 60 -10.81 -8.28 -6.03
N ARG A 61 -10.38 -9.15 -5.09
CA ARG A 61 -11.28 -9.74 -4.07
C ARG A 61 -11.65 -8.74 -2.97
N THR A 62 -10.65 -8.09 -2.39
CA THR A 62 -10.82 -7.24 -1.19
C THR A 62 -11.36 -5.85 -1.52
N ARG A 63 -11.11 -5.34 -2.74
CA ARG A 63 -11.45 -4.00 -3.22
C ARG A 63 -10.85 -2.84 -2.42
N VAL A 64 -10.05 -3.14 -1.40
CA VAL A 64 -9.44 -2.18 -0.47
C VAL A 64 -7.99 -2.61 -0.23
N GLY A 65 -7.08 -1.67 -0.46
CA GLY A 65 -5.65 -1.87 -0.23
C GLY A 65 -5.08 -0.82 0.72
N LEU A 66 -4.33 -1.26 1.72
CA LEU A 66 -3.46 -0.41 2.55
C LEU A 66 -2.01 -0.62 2.10
N LYS A 67 -1.37 0.43 1.57
CA LYS A 67 0.03 0.34 1.12
C LYS A 67 0.96 1.34 1.79
N GLY A 68 2.14 0.89 2.15
CA GLY A 68 3.30 1.74 2.44
C GLY A 68 3.89 2.36 1.17
N PRO A 69 4.90 3.25 1.30
CA PRO A 69 5.71 3.71 0.17
C PRO A 69 6.38 2.54 -0.57
N VAL A 70 6.48 2.64 -1.89
CA VAL A 70 7.12 1.63 -2.74
C VAL A 70 8.13 2.34 -3.63
N THR A 71 9.34 1.79 -3.69
CA THR A 71 10.46 2.32 -4.45
C THR A 71 10.25 2.05 -5.94
N THR A 72 10.36 3.09 -6.75
CA THR A 72 10.43 2.94 -8.21
C THR A 72 11.87 3.17 -8.63
N PRO A 73 12.54 2.23 -9.31
CA PRO A 73 13.91 2.43 -9.77
C PRO A 73 14.00 3.62 -10.72
N ILE A 74 14.98 4.49 -10.50
CA ILE A 74 15.19 5.70 -11.30
C ILE A 74 15.99 5.33 -12.56
N GLY A 75 15.52 5.76 -13.74
CA GLY A 75 16.31 5.72 -14.99
C GLY A 75 16.13 4.49 -15.89
N GLY A 76 15.32 3.50 -15.51
CA GLY A 76 15.13 2.27 -16.28
C GLY A 76 13.71 2.06 -16.77
N GLY A 77 13.20 2.88 -17.70
CA GLY A 77 12.05 2.60 -18.60
C GLY A 77 10.73 2.06 -18.02
N PHE A 78 10.60 1.90 -16.72
CA PHE A 78 9.52 1.15 -16.07
C PHE A 78 8.40 2.09 -15.61
N ALA A 79 7.16 1.66 -15.78
CA ALA A 79 6.00 2.38 -15.28
C ALA A 79 5.97 2.28 -13.75
N SER A 80 6.04 3.42 -13.06
CA SER A 80 5.93 3.48 -11.59
C SER A 80 4.83 2.56 -11.07
N ILE A 81 5.14 1.70 -10.08
CA ILE A 81 4.20 0.73 -9.50
C ILE A 81 2.93 1.43 -9.01
N ASN A 82 3.11 2.61 -8.41
CA ASN A 82 2.00 3.44 -7.95
C ASN A 82 1.10 3.90 -9.12
N VAL A 83 1.66 4.18 -10.29
CA VAL A 83 0.91 4.55 -11.50
C VAL A 83 0.24 3.32 -12.11
N GLU A 84 0.95 2.20 -12.17
CA GLU A 84 0.43 0.95 -12.73
C GLU A 84 -0.79 0.45 -11.96
N LEU A 85 -0.71 0.37 -10.62
CA LEU A 85 -1.84 -0.02 -9.78
C LEU A 85 -3.04 0.92 -9.97
N ARG A 86 -2.81 2.24 -10.05
CA ARG A 86 -3.90 3.21 -10.25
C ARG A 86 -4.58 3.05 -11.60
N LYS A 87 -3.80 2.83 -12.67
CA LYS A 87 -4.34 2.59 -14.01
C LYS A 87 -5.14 1.29 -14.06
N ARG A 88 -4.57 0.20 -13.53
CA ARG A 88 -5.17 -1.14 -13.56
C ARG A 88 -6.52 -1.20 -12.83
N PHE A 89 -6.64 -0.52 -11.69
CA PHE A 89 -7.86 -0.52 -10.89
C PHE A 89 -8.74 0.72 -11.12
N GLU A 90 -8.48 1.48 -12.18
CA GLU A 90 -9.23 2.70 -12.53
C GLU A 90 -9.40 3.68 -11.35
N LEU A 91 -8.37 3.83 -10.52
CA LEU A 91 -8.35 4.72 -9.35
C LEU A 91 -8.14 6.17 -9.81
N TYR A 92 -9.14 6.71 -10.52
CA TYR A 92 -9.07 8.00 -11.21
C TYR A 92 -8.96 9.20 -10.26
N ALA A 93 -9.48 9.10 -9.03
CA ALA A 93 -9.46 10.15 -8.05
C ALA A 93 -8.31 9.96 -7.04
N ASN A 94 -7.39 10.93 -6.98
CA ASN A 94 -6.37 11.01 -5.93
C ASN A 94 -6.76 12.06 -4.89
N PHE A 95 -7.49 11.64 -3.87
CA PHE A 95 -7.97 12.54 -2.82
C PHE A 95 -6.92 12.71 -1.71
N ARG A 96 -6.56 13.96 -1.39
CA ARG A 96 -5.52 14.31 -0.39
C ARG A 96 -6.04 15.36 0.59
N PRO A 97 -6.68 14.96 1.70
CA PRO A 97 -7.09 15.90 2.74
C PRO A 97 -5.91 16.65 3.34
N ILE A 98 -6.03 17.97 3.48
CA ILE A 98 -5.01 18.82 4.10
C ILE A 98 -5.66 19.53 5.28
N ARG A 99 -5.11 19.33 6.48
CA ARG A 99 -5.51 20.03 7.70
C ARG A 99 -4.31 20.18 8.64
N ASN A 100 -4.31 21.24 9.43
CA ASN A 100 -3.35 21.39 10.52
C ASN A 100 -3.68 20.39 11.64
N LEU A 101 -2.65 19.75 12.19
CA LEU A 101 -2.78 18.93 13.38
C LEU A 101 -2.49 19.78 14.63
N PRO A 102 -3.22 19.61 15.74
CA PRO A 102 -2.91 20.27 17.00
C PRO A 102 -1.45 20.04 17.40
N HIS A 103 -0.79 21.08 17.88
CA HIS A 103 0.59 21.03 18.38
C HIS A 103 1.67 20.72 17.34
N ILE A 104 1.36 20.74 16.04
CA ILE A 104 2.37 20.68 14.97
C ILE A 104 2.58 22.10 14.41
N PRO A 105 3.73 22.75 14.66
CA PRO A 105 4.00 24.08 14.15
C PRO A 105 4.13 24.06 12.63
N THR A 106 3.54 25.06 11.97
CA THR A 106 3.62 25.28 10.53
C THR A 106 4.07 26.72 10.25
N ARG A 107 4.72 26.95 9.10
CA ARG A 107 5.17 28.28 8.65
C ARG A 107 4.29 28.78 7.51
#